data_AF-F7YXA6-F1
#
_entry.id   AF-F7YXA6-F1
#
_cell.length_a   1.000
_cell.length_b   1.000
_cell.length_c   1.000
_cell.angle_alpha   90.00
_cell.angle_beta   90.00
_cell.angle_gamma   90.00
#
_symmetry.space_group_name_H-M   'P 1'
#
loop_
_entity.id
_entity.type
_entity.pdbx_description
1 polymer ?
#
loop_
_entity_poly.entity_id
_entity_poly.type
_entity_poly.pdbx_seq_one_letter_code
_entity_poly.pdbx_strand_id
1 'polypeptide(L)'
;MQKLFFAFLLFGVTLMGFVYYAPVEVVFPSEYYQSVGTRSFNVQYMILSKENEIVLLLKAWRFAPALVSTDVFDVQIVGPNFVHSFEIKGKRRNFYIDLPQHLFILPKETSKILVSGLEVDLQVQKSKDTFLVKPVRGTNEPSVLIFDENRKQTTRFEFGTKIFVVISAGEKPTGGYSIEVDSVLVEEGKIIIKAHVVSPKPTDMVTQVFTYPAVEVELVGLQKGLYTMQVLLVDGTNQHEFLEKIEVF
;
A
#
# COMPACT_ATOMS: atom_id res chain seq x y z
N MET A 1 27.39 59.43 -25.46
CA MET A 1 27.68 58.00 -25.75
C MET A 1 27.78 57.25 -24.43
N GLN A 2 26.74 56.50 -24.07
CA GLN A 2 26.81 55.56 -22.95
C GLN A 2 26.01 54.33 -23.37
N LYS A 3 26.70 53.29 -23.82
CA LYS A 3 26.09 52.02 -24.21
C LYS A 3 25.72 51.27 -22.94
N LEU A 4 24.42 51.17 -22.65
CA LEU A 4 23.89 50.34 -21.57
C LEU A 4 23.87 48.88 -22.06
N PHE A 5 24.81 48.08 -21.56
CA PHE A 5 24.91 46.65 -21.85
C PHE A 5 23.91 45.91 -20.95
N PHE A 6 22.81 45.42 -21.50
CA PHE A 6 21.91 44.50 -20.80
C PHE A 6 22.52 43.10 -20.85
N ALA A 7 23.14 42.66 -19.76
CA ALA A 7 23.52 41.27 -19.57
C ALA A 7 22.27 40.46 -19.22
N PHE A 8 21.77 39.68 -20.17
CA PHE A 8 20.73 38.69 -19.93
C PHE A 8 21.36 37.50 -19.22
N LEU A 9 21.22 37.45 -17.89
CA LEU A 9 21.66 36.32 -17.09
C LEU A 9 20.61 35.21 -17.27
N LEU A 10 20.88 34.28 -18.20
CA LEU A 10 20.13 33.05 -18.36
C LEU A 10 20.31 32.20 -17.09
N PHE A 11 19.43 32.37 -16.11
CA PHE A 11 19.19 31.33 -15.11
C PHE A 11 18.54 30.17 -15.86
N GLY A 12 19.30 29.09 -16.06
CA GLY A 12 18.72 27.80 -16.37
C GLY A 12 17.81 27.43 -15.20
N VAL A 13 16.50 27.62 -15.38
CA VAL A 13 15.50 27.13 -14.43
C VAL A 13 15.51 25.61 -14.60
N THR A 14 16.25 24.93 -13.72
CA THR A 14 15.97 23.52 -13.47
C THR A 14 14.51 23.48 -13.03
N LEU A 15 13.68 22.72 -13.74
CA LEU A 15 12.31 22.41 -13.32
C LEU A 15 12.39 21.70 -11.96
N MET A 16 12.43 22.47 -10.86
CA MET A 16 12.11 21.96 -9.54
C MET A 16 10.66 21.50 -9.62
N GLY A 17 10.44 20.20 -9.48
CA GLY A 17 9.09 19.66 -9.40
C GLY A 17 8.32 20.39 -8.31
N PHE A 18 7.15 20.93 -8.64
CA PHE A 18 6.36 21.68 -7.67
C PHE A 18 5.70 20.72 -6.68
N VAL A 19 5.73 21.09 -5.40
CA VAL A 19 4.91 20.45 -4.36
C VAL A 19 3.69 21.34 -4.17
N TYR A 20 2.51 20.80 -4.45
CA TYR A 20 1.25 21.46 -4.15
C TYR A 20 0.54 20.74 -3.01
N TYR A 21 -0.04 21.50 -2.09
CA TYR A 21 -0.90 20.96 -1.06
C TYR A 21 -2.07 21.89 -0.75
N ALA A 22 -3.22 21.31 -0.44
CA ALA A 22 -4.43 22.05 -0.08
C ALA A 22 -5.28 21.26 0.94
N PRO A 23 -5.93 21.92 1.90
CA PRO A 23 -6.85 21.25 2.82
C PRO A 23 -8.06 20.68 2.07
N VAL A 24 -8.56 19.52 2.50
CA VAL A 24 -9.75 18.87 1.93
C VAL A 24 -10.72 18.53 3.05
N GLU A 25 -11.96 19.00 2.94
CA GLU A 25 -13.01 18.77 3.94
C GLU A 25 -13.76 17.45 3.75
N VAL A 26 -13.69 16.86 2.54
CA VAL A 26 -14.34 15.58 2.23
C VAL A 26 -13.75 14.47 3.09
N VAL A 27 -14.61 13.80 3.87
CA VAL A 27 -14.22 12.68 4.73
C VAL A 27 -14.40 11.37 3.97
N PHE A 28 -13.30 10.66 3.75
CA PHE A 28 -13.35 9.29 3.23
C PHE A 28 -13.34 8.27 4.39
N PRO A 29 -13.97 7.10 4.20
CA PRO A 29 -13.89 5.99 5.15
C PRO A 29 -12.45 5.66 5.54
N SER A 30 -12.22 5.42 6.83
CA SER A 30 -10.88 5.19 7.38
C SER A 30 -10.20 3.94 6.82
N GLU A 31 -10.98 2.96 6.36
CA GLU A 31 -10.51 1.72 5.71
C GLU A 31 -9.73 1.96 4.41
N TYR A 32 -9.90 3.12 3.75
CA TYR A 32 -9.12 3.46 2.56
C TYR A 32 -7.75 4.06 2.88
N TYR A 33 -7.45 4.35 4.14
CA TYR A 33 -6.18 4.93 4.55
C TYR A 33 -5.24 3.86 5.05
N GLN A 34 -4.00 3.94 4.61
CA GLN A 34 -2.88 3.31 5.27
C GLN A 34 -2.49 4.12 6.50
N SER A 35 -1.91 3.44 7.50
CA SER A 35 -1.55 4.03 8.79
C SER A 35 -0.13 3.67 9.17
N VAL A 36 0.65 4.68 9.56
CA VAL A 36 2.03 4.54 10.07
C VAL A 36 2.15 5.29 11.37
N GLY A 37 2.93 4.76 12.31
CA GLY A 37 3.25 5.42 13.59
C GLY A 37 2.98 4.55 14.81
N THR A 38 2.68 5.21 15.93
CA THR A 38 2.50 4.62 17.26
C THR A 38 1.14 5.00 17.84
N ARG A 39 0.89 4.59 19.09
CA ARG A 39 -0.29 5.00 19.87
C ARG A 39 -0.32 6.48 20.25
N SER A 40 0.81 7.18 20.16
CA SER A 40 0.92 8.59 20.54
C SER A 40 1.18 9.52 19.35
N PHE A 41 1.49 8.99 18.17
CA PHE A 41 1.62 9.76 16.95
C PHE A 41 1.32 8.87 15.75
N ASN A 42 0.38 9.27 14.92
CA ASN A 42 -0.08 8.49 13.79
C ASN A 42 -0.27 9.36 12.57
N VAL A 43 0.16 8.85 11.42
CA VAL A 43 -0.03 9.46 10.11
C VAL A 43 -0.82 8.49 9.27
N GLN A 44 -1.87 9.01 8.63
CA GLN A 44 -2.74 8.26 7.74
C GLN A 44 -2.69 8.86 6.34
N TYR A 45 -2.59 8.01 5.34
CA TYR A 45 -2.51 8.46 3.95
C TYR A 45 -3.23 7.51 2.99
N MET A 46 -3.74 8.07 1.90
CA MET A 46 -4.39 7.34 0.81
C MET A 46 -3.79 7.83 -0.50
N ILE A 47 -3.16 6.93 -1.25
CA ILE A 47 -2.58 7.24 -2.55
C ILE A 47 -3.71 7.22 -3.58
N LEU A 48 -3.89 8.33 -4.30
CA LEU A 48 -4.91 8.50 -5.33
C LEU A 48 -4.37 8.26 -6.74
N SER A 49 -3.11 8.61 -7.00
CA SER A 49 -2.43 8.36 -8.27
C SER A 49 -0.90 8.38 -8.11
N LYS A 50 -0.21 7.67 -9.01
CA LYS A 50 1.25 7.67 -9.16
C LYS A 50 1.72 7.78 -10.64
N GLU A 51 0.80 7.92 -11.59
CA GLU A 51 1.13 7.75 -13.01
C GLU A 51 2.08 8.84 -13.53
N ASN A 52 1.67 10.10 -13.39
CA ASN A 52 2.42 11.28 -13.85
C ASN A 52 2.96 12.10 -12.68
N GLU A 53 2.18 12.17 -11.60
CA GLU A 53 2.50 12.82 -10.34
C GLU A 53 2.03 11.90 -9.22
N ILE A 54 2.62 12.04 -8.03
CA ILE A 54 2.13 11.33 -6.85
C ILE A 54 1.04 12.20 -6.24
N VAL A 55 -0.19 11.71 -6.28
CA VAL A 55 -1.36 12.38 -5.71
C VAL A 55 -1.82 11.57 -4.51
N LEU A 56 -1.94 12.18 -3.35
CA LEU A 56 -2.36 11.50 -2.13
C LEU A 56 -3.13 12.41 -1.18
N LEU A 57 -3.99 11.82 -0.36
CA LEU A 57 -4.53 12.44 0.84
C LEU A 57 -3.67 12.06 2.04
N LEU A 58 -3.39 13.02 2.92
CA LEU A 58 -2.65 12.78 4.16
C LEU A 58 -3.29 13.54 5.32
N LYS A 59 -3.42 12.86 6.45
CA LYS A 59 -3.86 13.42 7.73
C LYS A 59 -3.03 12.79 8.85
N ALA A 60 -2.97 13.42 10.00
CA ALA A 60 -2.20 12.90 11.13
C ALA A 60 -2.82 13.35 12.46
N TRP A 61 -2.43 12.70 13.54
CA TRP A 61 -2.72 13.16 14.90
C TRP A 61 -1.57 12.82 15.82
N ARG A 62 -1.29 13.67 16.81
CA ARG A 62 -0.31 13.39 17.86
C ARG A 62 -0.83 13.73 19.23
N PHE A 63 -0.42 12.95 20.21
CA PHE A 63 -0.65 13.19 21.62
C PHE A 63 0.21 14.37 22.09
N ALA A 64 -0.45 15.33 22.74
CA ALA A 64 0.07 16.63 23.12
C ALA A 64 -0.63 17.11 24.41
N PRO A 65 -0.31 16.51 25.56
CA PRO A 65 -0.99 16.80 26.82
C PRO A 65 -0.62 18.17 27.41
N ALA A 66 0.55 18.70 27.04
CA ALA A 66 1.06 19.98 27.55
C ALA A 66 0.62 21.14 26.66
N LEU A 67 0.10 22.22 27.27
CA LEU A 67 -0.29 23.47 26.59
C LEU A 67 0.84 24.13 25.77
N VAL A 68 2.10 23.76 26.03
CA VAL A 68 3.30 24.34 25.38
C VAL A 68 3.74 23.58 24.12
N SER A 69 3.12 22.45 23.79
CA SER A 69 3.44 21.71 22.57
C SER A 69 3.12 22.56 21.33
N THR A 70 4.02 22.58 20.36
CA THR A 70 3.78 23.27 19.09
C THR A 70 2.54 22.69 18.41
N ASP A 71 1.69 23.52 17.81
CA ASP A 71 0.52 23.04 17.06
C ASP A 71 0.85 22.87 15.56
N VAL A 72 2.12 22.62 15.21
CA VAL A 72 2.57 22.47 13.81
C VAL A 72 3.05 21.06 13.53
N PHE A 73 2.95 20.64 12.28
CA PHE A 73 3.55 19.43 11.75
C PHE A 73 4.57 19.80 10.68
N ASP A 74 5.81 19.37 10.87
CA ASP A 74 6.87 19.56 9.89
C ASP A 74 6.69 18.51 8.78
N VAL A 75 6.46 18.94 7.55
CA VAL A 75 6.33 18.05 6.40
C VAL A 75 7.55 18.21 5.51
N GLN A 76 8.19 17.09 5.19
CA GLN A 76 9.32 17.05 4.26
C GLN A 76 9.00 16.11 3.10
N ILE A 77 9.14 16.61 1.89
CA ILE A 77 9.02 15.85 0.65
C ILE A 77 10.41 15.68 0.06
N VAL A 78 10.86 14.44 -0.08
CA VAL A 78 12.22 14.13 -0.50
C VAL A 78 12.17 13.35 -1.80
N GLY A 79 12.96 13.78 -2.78
CA GLY A 79 13.27 13.02 -4.00
C GLY A 79 14.79 12.92 -4.20
N PRO A 80 15.26 12.30 -5.29
CA PRO A 80 16.68 12.12 -5.58
C PRO A 80 17.49 13.42 -5.60
N ASN A 81 16.87 14.50 -6.11
CA ASN A 81 17.53 15.77 -6.36
C ASN A 81 16.85 16.96 -5.67
N PHE A 82 15.90 16.71 -4.76
CA PHE A 82 15.18 17.77 -4.08
C PHE A 82 14.75 17.38 -2.66
N VAL A 83 14.64 18.40 -1.81
CA VAL A 83 14.01 18.33 -0.49
C VAL A 83 13.16 19.59 -0.33
N HIS A 84 11.86 19.42 -0.15
CA HIS A 84 10.94 20.50 0.18
C HIS A 84 10.47 20.33 1.62
N SER A 85 10.65 21.37 2.45
CA SER A 85 10.24 21.38 3.85
C SER A 85 9.30 22.54 4.12
N PHE A 86 8.18 22.26 4.79
CA PHE A 86 7.20 23.28 5.19
C PHE A 86 6.45 22.82 6.43
N GLU A 87 5.81 23.78 7.12
CA GLU A 87 5.03 23.51 8.33
C GLU A 87 3.54 23.62 8.02
N ILE A 88 2.75 22.66 8.49
CA ILE A 88 1.29 22.73 8.45
C ILE A 88 0.76 22.88 9.88
N LYS A 89 -0.08 23.90 10.09
CA LYS A 89 -0.74 24.13 11.36
C LYS A 89 -1.82 23.08 11.60
N GLY A 90 -1.67 22.33 12.68
CA GLY A 90 -2.68 21.43 13.23
C GLY A 90 -3.76 22.16 14.04
N LYS A 91 -4.81 21.42 14.38
CA LYS A 91 -5.93 21.85 15.21
C LYS A 91 -5.88 21.09 16.53
N ARG A 92 -5.83 21.84 17.63
CA ARG A 92 -5.83 21.24 18.96
C ARG A 92 -7.21 20.70 19.33
N ARG A 93 -7.22 19.47 19.87
CA ARG A 93 -8.40 18.76 20.35
C ARG A 93 -8.07 18.07 21.68
N ASN A 94 -8.33 18.77 22.78
CA ASN A 94 -7.96 18.31 24.14
C ASN A 94 -6.46 18.00 24.26
N PHE A 95 -6.12 16.74 24.51
CA PHE A 95 -4.74 16.24 24.61
C PHE A 95 -4.15 15.79 23.29
N TYR A 96 -4.77 16.14 22.16
CA TYR A 96 -4.29 15.80 20.83
C TYR A 96 -4.18 17.05 19.96
N ILE A 97 -3.31 16.98 18.97
CA ILE A 97 -3.24 17.93 17.87
C ILE A 97 -3.47 17.12 16.60
N ASP A 98 -4.50 17.49 15.86
CA ASP A 98 -4.89 16.86 14.61
C ASP A 98 -4.34 17.67 13.44
N LEU A 99 -3.61 17.04 12.52
CA LEU A 99 -3.37 17.57 11.18
C LEU A 99 -4.60 17.25 10.34
N PRO A 100 -5.41 18.25 9.93
CA PRO A 100 -6.54 18.02 9.05
C PRO A 100 -6.08 17.39 7.74
N GLN A 101 -7.01 16.75 7.03
CA GLN A 101 -6.70 16.15 5.75
C GLN A 101 -6.25 17.21 4.73
N HIS A 102 -5.15 16.90 4.06
CA HIS A 102 -4.64 17.66 2.93
C HIS A 102 -4.49 16.75 1.73
N LEU A 103 -4.85 17.26 0.56
CA LEU A 103 -4.41 16.74 -0.73
C LEU A 103 -2.99 17.20 -0.97
N PHE A 104 -2.14 16.29 -1.41
CA PHE A 104 -0.80 16.55 -1.88
C PHE A 104 -0.69 16.11 -3.34
N ILE A 105 -0.07 16.96 -4.16
CA ILE A 105 0.37 16.65 -5.52
C ILE A 105 1.88 16.87 -5.52
N LEU A 106 2.60 15.79 -5.75
CA LEU A 106 4.04 15.71 -5.55
C LEU A 106 4.73 15.28 -6.86
N PRO A 107 5.99 15.69 -7.08
CA PRO A 107 6.77 15.21 -8.21
C PRO A 107 6.85 13.68 -8.22
N LYS A 108 6.82 13.08 -9.41
CA LYS A 108 6.84 11.62 -9.59
C LYS A 108 8.06 10.95 -8.94
N GLU A 109 9.17 11.67 -8.88
CA GLU A 109 10.43 11.21 -8.31
C GLU A 109 10.45 11.29 -6.77
N THR A 110 9.36 11.66 -6.10
CA THR A 110 9.31 11.68 -4.63
C THR A 110 9.55 10.27 -4.09
N SER A 111 10.63 10.11 -3.34
CA SER A 111 11.04 8.84 -2.75
C SER A 111 10.46 8.63 -1.35
N LYS A 112 10.28 9.70 -0.57
CA LYS A 112 9.71 9.62 0.78
C LYS A 112 9.06 10.92 1.22
N ILE A 113 8.12 10.79 2.15
CA ILE A 113 7.51 11.90 2.87
C ILE A 113 7.79 11.72 4.35
N LEU A 114 8.22 12.77 5.05
CA LEU A 114 8.33 12.76 6.50
C LEU A 114 7.31 13.72 7.09
N VAL A 115 6.56 13.27 8.09
CA VAL A 115 5.65 14.09 8.89
C VAL A 115 6.16 14.08 10.33
N SER A 116 6.67 15.22 10.80
CA SER A 116 7.33 15.38 12.10
C SER A 116 8.35 14.26 12.38
N GLY A 117 9.13 13.90 11.35
CA GLY A 117 10.16 12.85 11.41
C GLY A 117 9.66 11.41 11.21
N LEU A 118 8.35 11.17 11.16
CA LEU A 118 7.80 9.86 10.82
C LEU A 118 7.74 9.68 9.30
N GLU A 119 8.39 8.64 8.81
CA GLU A 119 8.44 8.33 7.38
C GLU A 119 7.14 7.67 6.89
N VAL A 120 6.56 8.25 5.84
CA VAL A 120 5.49 7.67 5.04
C VAL A 120 6.13 7.00 3.84
N ASP A 121 6.06 5.68 3.83
CA ASP A 121 6.60 4.85 2.76
C ASP A 121 5.64 4.88 1.57
N LEU A 122 6.07 5.54 0.49
CA LEU A 122 5.30 5.63 -0.75
C LEU A 122 5.36 4.34 -1.58
N GLN A 123 6.33 3.45 -1.35
CA GLN A 123 6.41 2.15 -2.03
C GLN A 123 5.44 1.13 -1.43
N VAL A 124 4.99 1.42 -0.23
CA VAL A 124 4.06 0.59 0.51
C VAL A 124 2.64 1.05 0.18
N GLN A 125 2.01 0.34 -0.75
CA GLN A 125 0.63 -0.07 -0.51
C GLN A 125 0.69 -1.31 0.39
N LYS A 126 0.85 -1.10 1.70
CA LYS A 126 0.56 -2.16 2.69
C LYS A 126 -0.96 -2.25 2.68
N SER A 127 -1.50 -2.92 1.67
CA SER A 127 -2.90 -3.27 1.62
C SER A 127 -3.20 -4.41 2.60
N LYS A 128 -2.58 -4.42 3.79
CA LYS A 128 -2.97 -5.36 4.84
C LYS A 128 -4.48 -5.26 5.12
N ASP A 129 -5.10 -4.13 4.74
CA ASP A 129 -6.53 -3.85 4.84
C ASP A 129 -7.29 -3.67 3.50
N THR A 130 -6.71 -3.93 2.31
CA THR A 130 -7.43 -3.77 1.00
C THR A 130 -7.71 -5.08 0.29
N PHE A 131 -7.25 -6.21 0.83
CA PHE A 131 -7.63 -7.53 0.33
C PHE A 131 -8.31 -8.32 1.44
N LEU A 132 -9.46 -8.89 1.13
CA LEU A 132 -10.13 -9.81 2.05
C LEU A 132 -9.45 -11.17 1.90
N VAL A 133 -8.94 -11.65 3.03
CA VAL A 133 -8.33 -12.96 3.14
C VAL A 133 -9.32 -13.88 3.84
N LYS A 134 -9.69 -14.99 3.20
CA LYS A 134 -10.49 -16.03 3.89
C LYS A 134 -9.91 -17.41 3.67
N PRO A 135 -9.96 -18.29 4.69
CA PRO A 135 -9.57 -19.68 4.52
C PRO A 135 -10.55 -20.38 3.56
N VAL A 136 -10.01 -21.19 2.67
CA VAL A 136 -10.78 -22.02 1.73
C VAL A 136 -10.18 -23.42 1.69
N ARG A 137 -10.85 -24.33 0.98
CA ARG A 137 -10.31 -25.68 0.75
C ARG A 137 -9.35 -25.65 -0.43
N GLY A 138 -8.14 -26.16 -0.21
CA GLY A 138 -7.10 -26.24 -1.21
C GLY A 138 -7.18 -27.47 -2.11
N THR A 139 -6.17 -27.55 -2.97
CA THR A 139 -5.84 -28.69 -3.83
C THR A 139 -4.78 -29.57 -3.18
N ASN A 140 -4.58 -30.77 -3.73
CA ASN A 140 -3.58 -31.72 -3.24
C ASN A 140 -2.14 -31.25 -3.50
N GLU A 141 -1.94 -30.43 -4.53
CA GLU A 141 -0.64 -29.83 -4.86
C GLU A 141 -0.61 -28.34 -4.54
N PRO A 142 0.56 -27.74 -4.27
CA PRO A 142 0.71 -26.30 -4.23
C PRO A 142 0.27 -25.68 -5.56
N SER A 143 -0.68 -24.74 -5.52
CA SER A 143 -1.28 -24.18 -6.73
C SER A 143 -1.87 -22.79 -6.52
N VAL A 144 -2.12 -22.11 -7.64
CA VAL A 144 -2.88 -20.85 -7.69
C VAL A 144 -4.04 -21.02 -8.66
N LEU A 145 -5.25 -20.70 -8.20
CA LEU A 145 -6.47 -20.69 -9.01
C LEU A 145 -7.10 -19.31 -8.96
N ILE A 146 -7.59 -18.82 -10.10
CA ILE A 146 -8.12 -17.46 -10.23
C ILE A 146 -9.57 -17.53 -10.70
N PHE A 147 -10.47 -16.89 -9.98
CA PHE A 147 -11.90 -16.91 -10.23
C PHE A 147 -12.49 -15.52 -10.36
N ASP A 148 -13.56 -15.41 -11.16
CA ASP A 148 -14.44 -14.24 -11.17
C ASP A 148 -15.48 -14.29 -10.04
N GLU A 149 -16.33 -13.27 -9.97
CA GLU A 149 -17.44 -13.16 -9.03
C GLU A 149 -18.48 -14.29 -9.11
N ASN A 150 -18.58 -14.95 -10.27
CA ASN A 150 -19.45 -16.10 -10.48
C ASN A 150 -18.77 -17.44 -10.17
N ARG A 151 -17.57 -17.40 -9.58
CA ARG A 151 -16.74 -18.58 -9.28
C ARG A 151 -16.31 -19.36 -10.53
N LYS A 152 -16.30 -18.73 -11.70
CA LYS A 152 -15.75 -19.32 -12.92
C LYS A 152 -14.24 -19.07 -12.95
N GLN A 153 -13.47 -20.14 -13.17
CA GLN A 153 -12.03 -20.02 -13.32
C GLN A 153 -11.72 -19.30 -14.64
N THR A 154 -10.99 -18.18 -14.56
CA THR A 154 -10.68 -17.34 -15.72
C THR A 154 -9.46 -16.46 -15.44
N THR A 155 -8.85 -15.97 -16.52
CA THR A 155 -7.77 -14.95 -16.47
C THR A 155 -8.19 -13.64 -17.14
N ARG A 156 -9.47 -13.51 -17.51
CA ARG A 156 -10.03 -12.32 -18.16
C ARG A 156 -11.20 -11.81 -17.34
N PHE A 157 -11.17 -10.53 -17.01
CA PHE A 157 -12.10 -9.89 -16.08
C PHE A 157 -12.63 -8.58 -16.64
N GLU A 158 -13.91 -8.32 -16.42
CA GLU A 158 -14.50 -7.02 -16.72
C GLU A 158 -14.02 -5.98 -15.71
N PHE A 159 -13.72 -4.78 -16.18
CA PHE A 159 -13.33 -3.67 -15.31
C PHE A 159 -14.37 -3.40 -14.20
N GLY A 160 -13.89 -3.23 -12.97
CA GLY A 160 -14.73 -3.01 -11.79
C GLY A 160 -15.22 -4.30 -11.12
N THR A 161 -14.94 -5.48 -11.67
CA THR A 161 -15.30 -6.75 -11.03
C THR A 161 -14.28 -7.20 -9.99
N LYS A 162 -14.71 -8.09 -9.10
CA LYS A 162 -13.86 -8.71 -8.08
C LYS A 162 -13.10 -9.89 -8.68
N ILE A 163 -11.84 -10.03 -8.29
CA ILE A 163 -10.99 -11.15 -8.69
C ILE A 163 -10.58 -11.93 -7.45
N PHE A 164 -10.76 -13.24 -7.47
CA PHE A 164 -10.46 -14.11 -6.33
C PHE A 164 -9.27 -15.01 -6.65
N VAL A 165 -8.18 -14.86 -5.91
CA VAL A 165 -6.98 -15.68 -6.06
C VAL A 165 -6.91 -16.67 -4.92
N VAL A 166 -7.09 -17.95 -5.23
CA VAL A 166 -6.95 -19.05 -4.26
C VAL A 166 -5.52 -19.58 -4.32
N ILE A 167 -4.82 -19.53 -3.20
CA ILE A 167 -3.46 -20.04 -3.02
C ILE A 167 -3.57 -21.30 -2.17
N SER A 168 -3.12 -22.43 -2.70
CA SER A 168 -3.11 -23.72 -2.02
C SER A 168 -1.69 -24.13 -1.67
N ALA A 169 -1.50 -24.69 -0.46
CA ALA A 169 -0.21 -25.23 -0.02
C ALA A 169 -0.06 -26.73 -0.24
N GLY A 170 -1.02 -27.36 -0.93
CA GLY A 170 -1.04 -28.80 -1.15
C GLY A 170 -1.48 -29.59 0.08
N GLU A 171 -1.30 -30.91 0.01
CA GLU A 171 -1.60 -31.83 1.10
C GLU A 171 -0.65 -31.65 2.28
N LYS A 172 -1.20 -31.61 3.49
CA LYS A 172 -0.47 -31.58 4.76
C LYS A 172 -0.84 -32.78 5.62
N PRO A 173 0.12 -33.36 6.36
CA PRO A 173 -0.06 -34.65 7.04
C PRO A 173 -1.04 -34.58 8.22
N THR A 174 -1.27 -33.39 8.79
CA THR A 174 -2.17 -33.19 9.93
C THR A 174 -3.01 -31.94 9.74
N GLY A 175 -3.99 -31.73 10.62
CA GLY A 175 -4.60 -30.42 10.82
C GLY A 175 -3.63 -29.43 11.47
N GLY A 176 -4.07 -28.18 11.59
CA GLY A 176 -3.28 -27.10 12.22
C GLY A 176 -2.37 -26.32 11.27
N TYR A 177 -2.28 -26.72 10.00
CA TYR A 177 -1.63 -25.92 8.97
C TYR A 177 -2.57 -24.82 8.45
N SER A 178 -2.01 -23.66 8.14
CA SER A 178 -2.73 -22.56 7.48
C SER A 178 -1.80 -21.79 6.54
N ILE A 179 -2.34 -20.85 5.77
CA ILE A 179 -1.54 -19.92 4.95
C ILE A 179 -1.80 -18.52 5.45
N GLU A 180 -0.74 -17.78 5.73
CA GLU A 180 -0.79 -16.34 6.00
C GLU A 180 -0.32 -15.57 4.76
N VAL A 181 -1.10 -14.56 4.38
CA VAL A 181 -0.75 -13.66 3.27
C VAL A 181 0.03 -12.50 3.85
N ASP A 182 1.32 -12.41 3.48
CA ASP A 182 2.25 -11.39 3.98
C ASP A 182 1.99 -10.04 3.31
N SER A 183 1.77 -10.06 2.00
CA SER A 183 1.56 -8.85 1.20
C SER A 183 0.89 -9.17 -0.13
N VAL A 184 0.13 -8.19 -0.63
CA VAL A 184 -0.31 -8.10 -2.01
C VAL A 184 0.12 -6.73 -2.51
N LEU A 185 0.82 -6.66 -3.62
CA LEU A 185 1.28 -5.42 -4.24
C LEU A 185 0.74 -5.36 -5.66
N VAL A 186 0.15 -4.23 -6.03
CA VAL A 186 -0.34 -3.98 -7.39
C VAL A 186 0.34 -2.72 -7.92
N GLU A 187 1.26 -2.88 -8.86
CA GLU A 187 2.02 -1.77 -9.46
C GLU A 187 2.31 -2.07 -10.93
N GLU A 188 2.15 -1.07 -11.81
CA GLU A 188 2.68 -1.10 -13.19
C GLU A 188 2.36 -2.38 -14.00
N GLY A 189 1.11 -2.87 -13.95
CA GLY A 189 0.74 -4.11 -14.65
C GLY A 189 1.33 -5.38 -14.02
N LYS A 190 1.69 -5.33 -12.75
CA LYS A 190 2.11 -6.50 -11.96
C LYS A 190 1.28 -6.63 -10.69
N ILE A 191 1.01 -7.87 -10.33
CA ILE A 191 0.37 -8.24 -9.06
C ILE A 191 1.35 -9.19 -8.36
N ILE A 192 1.85 -8.84 -7.19
CA ILE A 192 2.80 -9.66 -6.43
C ILE A 192 2.13 -10.06 -5.12
N ILE A 193 1.87 -11.35 -4.93
CA ILE A 193 1.33 -11.89 -3.69
C ILE A 193 2.43 -12.70 -3.00
N LYS A 194 2.74 -12.37 -1.75
CA LYS A 194 3.64 -13.16 -0.92
C LYS A 194 2.85 -13.78 0.22
N ALA A 195 3.02 -15.07 0.41
CA ALA A 195 2.36 -15.83 1.46
C ALA A 195 3.30 -16.90 2.00
N HIS A 196 3.03 -17.36 3.21
CA HIS A 196 3.75 -18.46 3.82
C HIS A 196 2.82 -19.44 4.53
N VAL A 197 3.25 -20.70 4.59
CA VAL A 197 2.56 -21.76 5.31
C VAL A 197 2.94 -21.67 6.79
N VAL A 198 1.93 -21.53 7.64
CA VAL A 198 2.08 -21.64 9.09
C VAL A 198 1.88 -23.09 9.49
N SER A 199 2.92 -23.70 10.05
CA SER A 199 2.88 -25.05 10.59
C SER A 199 2.37 -25.04 12.04
N PRO A 200 1.65 -26.07 12.48
CA PRO A 200 1.31 -26.22 13.89
C PRO A 200 2.58 -26.36 14.74
N LYS A 201 2.54 -25.87 15.98
CA LYS A 201 3.66 -26.02 16.90
C LYS A 201 3.76 -27.47 17.36
N PRO A 202 4.96 -27.95 17.74
CA PRO A 202 5.14 -29.32 18.23
C PRO A 202 4.26 -29.68 19.44
N THR A 203 3.84 -28.69 20.22
CA THR A 203 2.99 -28.84 21.40
C THR A 203 1.48 -28.76 21.10
N ASP A 204 1.10 -28.42 19.87
CA ASP A 204 -0.31 -28.22 19.52
C ASP A 204 -1.01 -29.57 19.36
N MET A 205 -2.16 -29.73 20.01
CA MET A 205 -3.02 -30.88 19.77
C MET A 205 -3.72 -30.70 18.42
N VAL A 206 -3.29 -31.48 17.41
CA VAL A 206 -3.83 -31.42 16.05
C VAL A 206 -4.48 -32.73 15.61
N THR A 207 -5.44 -32.65 14.71
CA THR A 207 -6.09 -33.81 14.11
C THR A 207 -5.13 -34.56 13.18
N GLN A 208 -5.04 -35.88 13.32
CA GLN A 208 -4.18 -36.75 12.52
C GLN A 208 -4.88 -37.20 11.23
N VAL A 209 -5.17 -36.24 10.35
CA VAL A 209 -5.84 -36.45 9.05
C VAL A 209 -5.20 -35.51 8.03
N PHE A 210 -5.07 -35.97 6.78
CA PHE A 210 -4.61 -35.14 5.67
C PHE A 210 -5.50 -33.92 5.49
N THR A 211 -4.89 -32.73 5.40
CA THR A 211 -5.59 -31.46 5.18
C THR A 211 -5.05 -30.73 3.97
N TYR A 212 -5.85 -29.79 3.47
CA TYR A 212 -5.55 -29.02 2.25
C TYR A 212 -5.68 -27.53 2.55
N PRO A 213 -4.73 -26.94 3.32
CA PRO A 213 -4.78 -25.53 3.68
C PRO A 213 -4.68 -24.66 2.42
N ALA A 214 -5.62 -23.73 2.31
CA ALA A 214 -5.62 -22.73 1.27
C ALA A 214 -6.23 -21.43 1.77
N VAL A 215 -5.91 -20.37 1.06
CA VAL A 215 -6.39 -19.03 1.34
C VAL A 215 -6.87 -18.37 0.06
N GLU A 216 -7.99 -17.66 0.13
CA GLU A 216 -8.51 -16.84 -0.95
C GLU A 216 -8.19 -15.38 -0.66
N VAL A 217 -7.57 -14.72 -1.63
CA VAL A 217 -7.28 -13.28 -1.66
C VAL A 217 -8.26 -12.63 -2.62
N GLU A 218 -9.07 -11.70 -2.11
CA GLU A 218 -9.95 -10.86 -2.93
C GLU A 218 -9.19 -9.61 -3.40
N LEU A 219 -9.08 -9.44 -4.72
CA LEU A 219 -8.54 -8.25 -5.38
C LEU A 219 -9.69 -7.39 -5.91
N VAL A 220 -9.62 -6.08 -5.63
CA VAL A 220 -10.60 -5.08 -6.05
C VAL A 220 -9.89 -3.86 -6.64
N GLY A 221 -10.59 -3.12 -7.51
CA GLY A 221 -10.11 -1.82 -8.00
C GLY A 221 -8.95 -1.88 -9.00
N LEU A 222 -8.71 -3.03 -9.64
CA LEU A 222 -7.74 -3.11 -10.74
C LEU A 222 -8.18 -2.23 -11.92
N GLN A 223 -7.22 -1.51 -12.49
CA GLN A 223 -7.43 -0.71 -13.69
C GLN A 223 -7.48 -1.60 -14.94
N LYS A 224 -8.01 -1.07 -16.05
CA LYS A 224 -7.98 -1.78 -17.33
C LYS A 224 -6.53 -1.99 -17.77
N GLY A 225 -6.21 -3.19 -18.25
CA GLY A 225 -4.89 -3.52 -18.75
C GLY A 225 -4.50 -4.97 -18.58
N LEU A 226 -3.26 -5.26 -18.98
CA LEU A 226 -2.63 -6.56 -18.83
C LEU A 226 -1.79 -6.58 -17.56
N TYR A 227 -1.98 -7.63 -16.76
CA TYR A 227 -1.27 -7.85 -15.52
C TYR A 227 -0.46 -9.16 -15.59
N THR A 228 0.77 -9.12 -15.07
CA THR A 228 1.52 -10.32 -14.71
C THR A 228 1.39 -10.53 -13.21
N MET A 229 0.71 -11.59 -12.81
CA MET A 229 0.58 -11.98 -11.42
C MET A 229 1.68 -12.96 -11.04
N GLN A 230 2.44 -12.63 -10.00
CA GLN A 230 3.43 -13.48 -9.37
C GLN A 230 2.95 -13.82 -7.96
N VAL A 231 2.81 -15.11 -7.65
CA VAL A 231 2.51 -15.59 -6.30
C VAL A 231 3.73 -16.35 -5.79
N LEU A 232 4.25 -15.88 -4.66
CA LEU A 232 5.35 -16.50 -3.93
C LEU A 232 4.79 -17.15 -2.67
N LEU A 233 4.81 -18.48 -2.61
CA LEU A 233 4.41 -19.26 -1.44
C LEU A 233 5.63 -19.91 -0.81
N VAL A 234 5.92 -19.57 0.44
CA VAL A 234 6.99 -20.19 1.24
C VAL A 234 6.42 -21.26 2.16
N ASP A 235 6.98 -22.46 2.12
CA ASP A 235 6.56 -23.60 2.93
C ASP A 235 7.78 -24.24 3.59
N GLY A 236 8.11 -23.77 4.80
CA GLY A 236 9.36 -24.13 5.47
C GLY A 236 10.57 -23.66 4.66
N THR A 237 11.39 -24.59 4.18
CA THR A 237 12.54 -24.31 3.30
C THR A 237 12.17 -24.33 1.82
N ASN A 238 10.96 -24.76 1.47
CA ASN A 238 10.51 -24.82 0.08
C ASN A 238 9.92 -23.48 -0.33
N GLN A 239 10.14 -23.12 -1.59
CA GLN A 239 9.60 -21.91 -2.19
C GLN A 239 8.91 -22.29 -3.49
N HIS A 240 7.64 -21.93 -3.61
CA HIS A 240 6.83 -22.12 -4.80
C HIS A 240 6.55 -20.76 -5.44
N GLU A 241 6.83 -20.65 -6.73
CA GLU A 241 6.58 -19.45 -7.52
C GLU A 241 5.59 -19.78 -8.63
N PHE A 242 4.50 -19.02 -8.69
CA PHE A 242 3.47 -19.14 -9.72
C PHE A 242 3.40 -17.84 -10.52
N LEU A 243 3.35 -17.95 -11.84
CA LEU A 243 3.27 -16.82 -12.76
C LEU A 243 2.05 -16.98 -13.65
N GLU A 244 1.12 -16.04 -13.54
CA GLU A 244 -0.13 -16.01 -14.29
C GLU A 244 -0.28 -14.68 -15.04
N LYS A 245 -0.93 -14.69 -16.20
CA LYS A 245 -1.25 -13.48 -16.94
C LYS A 245 -2.75 -13.21 -16.86
N ILE A 246 -3.11 -12.01 -16.47
CA ILE A 246 -4.50 -11.58 -16.29
C ILE A 246 -4.79 -10.38 -17.20
N GLU A 247 -5.98 -10.32 -17.76
CA GLU A 247 -6.49 -9.18 -18.54
C GLU A 247 -7.72 -8.58 -17.83
N VAL A 248 -7.71 -7.26 -17.65
CA VAL A 248 -8.88 -6.47 -17.22
C VAL A 248 -9.31 -5.59 -18.39
N PHE A 249 -10.52 -5.81 -18.91
CA PHE A 249 -11.03 -5.15 -20.14
C PHE A 249 -12.17 -4.15 -19.89
#